data_AF-A0A6J3L679-F1
#
_entry.id   AF-A0A6J3L679-F1
#
_cell.length_a   1.000
_cell.length_b   1.000
_cell.length_c   1.000
_cell.angle_alpha   90.00
_cell.angle_beta   90.00
_cell.angle_gamma   90.00
#
_symmetry.space_group_name_H-M   'P 1'
#
loop_
_entity.id
_entity.type
_entity.pdbx_description
1 polymer ?
#
loop_
_entity_poly.entity_id
_entity_poly.type
_entity_poly.pdbx_seq_one_letter_code
_entity_poly.pdbx_strand_id
1 'polypeptide(L)'
;MTQVLTGHGVFGEYLLRIRREATSICHHCEGEEDTAQHTLEFCPAWAEPRRVLQLEIGESLAPEAVVAGMLRERQQFVVVRTYSEQVMLAKERVERNRERARDPSRTSQQQRNITRHRGATPPPSPLRPP
;
A
#
# COMPACT_ATOMS: atom_id res chain seq x y z
N MET A 1 -2.49 6.43 0.73
CA MET A 1 -3.35 7.12 -0.26
C MET A 1 -2.57 7.55 -1.51
N THR A 2 -1.39 8.18 -1.42
CA THR A 2 -0.63 8.62 -2.61
C THR A 2 -0.34 7.50 -3.60
N GLN A 3 0.03 6.32 -3.09
CA GLN A 3 0.23 5.11 -3.90
C GLN A 3 -1.05 4.71 -4.65
N VAL A 4 -2.20 4.70 -3.96
CA VAL A 4 -3.52 4.40 -4.55
C VAL A 4 -3.88 5.42 -5.64
N LEU A 5 -3.64 6.71 -5.42
CA LEU A 5 -3.97 7.75 -6.39
C LEU A 5 -3.06 7.75 -7.62
N THR A 6 -1.85 7.21 -7.51
CA THR A 6 -0.84 7.25 -8.58
C THR A 6 -0.58 5.90 -9.22
N GLY A 7 -1.22 4.82 -8.74
CA GLY A 7 -0.98 3.46 -9.24
C GLY A 7 0.42 2.92 -8.93
N HIS A 8 1.12 3.48 -7.94
CA HIS A 8 2.49 3.06 -7.59
C HIS A 8 2.53 2.11 -6.37
N GLY A 9 3.68 1.49 -6.16
CA GLY A 9 3.96 0.65 -5.00
C GLY A 9 3.74 -0.84 -5.28
N VAL A 10 2.65 -1.39 -4.76
CA VAL A 10 2.40 -2.84 -4.75
C VAL A 10 1.39 -3.30 -5.81
N PHE A 11 1.02 -2.39 -6.72
CA PHE A 11 0.17 -2.70 -7.87
C PHE A 11 0.95 -3.50 -8.91
N GLY A 12 0.40 -4.63 -9.34
CA GLY A 12 1.02 -5.51 -10.34
C GLY A 12 1.42 -4.80 -11.62
N GLU A 13 0.60 -3.87 -12.13
CA GLU A 13 0.95 -3.04 -13.31
C GLU A 13 2.26 -2.29 -13.09
N TYR A 14 2.41 -1.63 -11.93
CA TYR A 14 3.63 -0.92 -11.60
C TYR A 14 4.82 -1.86 -11.39
N LEU A 15 4.62 -2.96 -10.66
CA LEU A 15 5.68 -3.94 -10.39
C LEU A 15 6.21 -4.59 -11.68
N LEU A 16 5.34 -4.85 -12.65
CA LEU A 16 5.72 -5.30 -13.99
C LEU A 16 6.54 -4.22 -14.70
N ARG A 17 6.09 -2.96 -14.69
CA ARG A 17 6.79 -1.82 -15.33
C ARG A 17 8.22 -1.66 -14.81
N ILE A 18 8.46 -1.88 -13.52
CA ILE A 18 9.81 -1.84 -12.91
C ILE A 18 10.52 -3.20 -12.87
N ARG A 19 9.97 -4.22 -13.55
CA ARG A 19 10.55 -5.56 -13.68
C ARG A 19 10.77 -6.30 -12.36
N ARG A 20 9.94 -6.02 -11.34
CA ARG A 20 9.89 -6.78 -10.07
C ARG A 20 8.92 -7.95 -10.12
N GLU A 21 7.98 -7.93 -11.06
CA GLU A 21 7.08 -9.04 -11.36
C GLU A 21 7.04 -9.38 -12.85
N ALA A 22 6.66 -10.62 -13.15
CA ALA A 22 6.55 -11.13 -14.52
C ALA A 22 5.19 -10.83 -15.17
N THR A 23 4.18 -10.48 -14.38
CA THR A 23 2.80 -10.26 -14.82
C THR A 23 2.18 -9.08 -14.08
N SER A 24 1.20 -8.42 -14.70
CA SER A 24 0.39 -7.36 -14.07
C SER A 24 -0.83 -7.89 -13.32
N ILE A 25 -1.11 -9.21 -13.34
CA ILE A 25 -2.34 -9.81 -12.80
C ILE A 25 -2.50 -9.58 -11.30
N CYS A 26 -3.73 -9.28 -10.88
CA CYS A 26 -4.07 -9.08 -9.48
C CYS A 26 -4.00 -10.37 -8.67
N HIS A 27 -3.05 -10.43 -7.73
CA HIS A 27 -2.88 -11.56 -6.79
C HIS A 27 -4.01 -11.72 -5.76
N HIS A 28 -5.02 -10.86 -5.78
CA HIS A 28 -6.16 -10.93 -4.85
C HIS A 28 -7.42 -11.51 -5.49
N CYS A 29 -7.61 -11.34 -6.79
CA CYS A 29 -8.78 -11.88 -7.51
C CYS A 29 -8.40 -12.78 -8.68
N GLU A 30 -7.13 -12.81 -9.09
CA GLU A 30 -6.57 -13.60 -10.18
C GLU A 30 -7.26 -13.40 -11.54
N GLY A 31 -8.03 -12.31 -11.70
CA GLY A 31 -8.80 -12.04 -12.91
C GLY A 31 -8.15 -11.01 -13.83
N GLU A 32 -8.13 -9.75 -13.39
CA GLU A 32 -7.74 -8.60 -14.20
C GLU A 32 -6.36 -8.06 -13.85
N GLU A 33 -5.87 -7.12 -14.66
CA GLU A 33 -4.67 -6.34 -14.33
C GLU A 33 -4.84 -5.57 -13.02
N ASP A 34 -3.80 -5.63 -12.19
CA ASP A 34 -3.75 -4.99 -10.90
C ASP A 34 -3.38 -3.52 -11.00
N THR A 35 -4.33 -2.73 -11.49
CA THR A 35 -4.25 -1.27 -11.49
C THR A 35 -4.85 -0.69 -10.21
N ALA A 36 -4.54 0.57 -9.91
CA ALA A 36 -5.21 1.29 -8.83
C ALA A 36 -6.72 1.38 -9.04
N GLN A 37 -7.15 1.63 -10.29
CA GLN A 37 -8.57 1.70 -10.63
C GLN A 37 -9.26 0.35 -10.46
N HIS A 38 -8.64 -0.76 -10.90
CA HIS A 38 -9.15 -2.10 -10.62
C HIS A 38 -9.35 -2.32 -9.13
N THR A 39 -8.36 -1.96 -8.32
CA THR A 39 -8.44 -2.08 -6.87
C THR A 39 -9.56 -1.23 -6.27
N LEU A 40 -9.71 0.02 -6.73
CA LEU A 40 -10.72 0.96 -6.26
C LEU A 40 -12.15 0.56 -6.64
N GLU A 41 -12.38 0.11 -7.88
CA GLU A 41 -13.72 -0.01 -8.44
C GLU A 41 -14.19 -1.46 -8.64
N PHE A 42 -13.29 -2.38 -9.00
CA PHE A 42 -13.71 -3.66 -9.60
C PHE A 42 -13.32 -4.90 -8.79
N CYS A 43 -12.17 -4.88 -8.13
CA CYS A 43 -11.60 -6.07 -7.51
C CYS A 43 -12.51 -6.67 -6.42
N PRO A 44 -13.03 -7.90 -6.56
CA PRO A 44 -13.98 -8.45 -5.59
C PRO A 44 -13.39 -8.58 -4.17
N ALA A 45 -12.06 -8.73 -4.05
CA ALA A 45 -11.38 -8.81 -2.75
C ALA A 45 -11.52 -7.55 -1.89
N TRP A 46 -11.87 -6.40 -2.47
CA TRP A 46 -12.06 -5.14 -1.76
C TRP A 46 -13.52 -4.66 -1.74
N ALA A 47 -14.48 -5.52 -2.07
CA ALA A 47 -15.89 -5.15 -2.16
C ALA A 47 -16.43 -4.53 -0.85
N GLU A 48 -16.19 -5.16 0.29
CA GLU A 48 -16.65 -4.65 1.59
C GLU A 48 -16.01 -3.31 1.98
N PRO A 49 -14.68 -3.14 1.95
CA PRO A 49 -14.06 -1.83 2.17
C PRO A 49 -14.53 -0.76 1.17
N ARG A 50 -14.72 -1.15 -0.10
CA ARG A 50 -15.21 -0.26 -1.16
C ARG A 50 -16.63 0.20 -0.86
N ARG A 51 -17.50 -0.68 -0.37
CA ARG A 51 -18.88 -0.32 -0.03
C ARG A 51 -18.92 0.80 1.00
N VAL A 52 -18.06 0.75 2.02
CA VAL A 52 -17.93 1.81 3.02
C VAL A 52 -17.46 3.12 2.37
N LEU A 53 -16.47 3.03 1.46
CA LEU A 53 -15.98 4.18 0.72
C LEU A 53 -17.07 4.83 -0.15
N GLN A 54 -17.87 4.02 -0.84
CA GLN A 54 -18.95 4.49 -1.72
C GLN A 54 -20.08 5.18 -0.96
N LEU A 55 -20.42 4.70 0.24
CA LEU A 55 -21.43 5.33 1.09
C LEU A 55 -21.07 6.76 1.48
N GLU A 56 -19.77 7.06 1.57
CA GLU A 56 -19.27 8.36 2.05
C GLU A 56 -18.96 9.33 0.90
N ILE A 57 -18.51 8.82 -0.25
CA ILE A 57 -17.98 9.65 -1.35
C ILE A 57 -18.88 9.63 -2.59
N GLY A 58 -19.68 8.56 -2.75
CA GLY A 58 -20.51 8.30 -3.93
C GLY A 58 -20.11 7.02 -4.66
N GLU A 59 -20.94 6.60 -5.62
CA GLU A 59 -20.76 5.32 -6.33
C GLU A 59 -19.50 5.29 -7.22
N SER A 60 -19.19 6.42 -7.87
CA SER A 60 -17.99 6.55 -8.71
C SER A 60 -16.76 6.76 -7.84
N LEU A 61 -15.79 5.87 -8.01
CA LEU A 61 -14.49 5.94 -7.34
C LEU A 61 -13.35 6.23 -8.33
N ALA A 62 -13.67 6.91 -9.43
CA ALA A 62 -12.67 7.50 -10.30
C ALA A 62 -11.72 8.39 -9.47
N PRO A 63 -10.42 8.48 -9.82
CA PRO A 63 -9.44 9.23 -9.02
C PRO A 63 -9.88 10.67 -8.72
N GLU A 64 -10.50 11.35 -9.68
CA GLU A 64 -10.99 12.71 -9.55
C GLU A 64 -12.12 12.82 -8.52
N ALA A 65 -13.04 11.84 -8.49
CA ALA A 65 -14.14 11.80 -7.53
C ALA A 65 -13.63 11.56 -6.11
N VAL A 66 -12.65 10.65 -5.96
CA VAL A 66 -11.99 10.38 -4.68
C VAL A 66 -11.28 11.63 -4.16
N VAL A 67 -10.50 12.31 -5.00
CA VAL A 67 -9.81 13.56 -4.64
C VAL A 67 -10.80 14.67 -4.32
N ALA A 68 -11.89 14.81 -5.09
CA ALA A 68 -12.93 15.80 -4.82
C ALA A 68 -13.58 15.56 -3.45
N GLY A 69 -13.87 14.31 -3.08
CA GLY A 69 -14.38 13.96 -1.76
C GLY A 69 -13.40 14.31 -0.63
N MET A 70 -12.12 13.98 -0.81
CA MET A 70 -11.07 14.33 0.15
C MET A 70 -10.98 15.84 0.42
N LEU A 71 -11.23 16.66 -0.59
CA LEU A 71 -11.16 18.12 -0.49
C LEU A 71 -12.45 18.74 0.05
N ARG A 72 -13.59 18.04 -0.05
CA ARG A 72 -14.90 18.54 0.36
C ARG A 72 -15.07 18.49 1.88
N GLU A 73 -14.78 17.34 2.50
CA GLU A 73 -14.99 17.15 3.93
C GLU A 73 -13.86 16.34 4.59
N ARG A 74 -13.52 16.73 5.83
CA ARG A 74 -12.55 15.99 6.64
C ARG A 74 -12.95 14.54 6.87
N GLN A 75 -14.26 14.28 7.02
CA GLN A 75 -14.77 12.92 7.22
C GLN A 75 -14.50 12.05 5.98
N GLN A 76 -14.81 12.55 4.78
CA GLN A 76 -14.53 11.88 3.52
C GLN A 76 -13.03 11.60 3.34
N PHE A 77 -12.16 12.56 3.68
CA PHE A 77 -10.71 12.34 3.71
C PHE A 77 -10.30 11.17 4.62
N VAL A 78 -10.86 11.10 5.83
CA VAL A 78 -10.55 10.03 6.80
C VAL A 78 -10.96 8.67 6.23
N VAL A 79 -12.13 8.57 5.60
CA VAL A 79 -12.62 7.32 5.00
C VAL A 79 -11.71 6.86 3.85
N VAL A 80 -11.32 7.76 2.94
CA VAL A 80 -10.35 7.45 1.87
C VAL A 80 -9.02 6.98 2.44
N ARG A 81 -8.53 7.65 3.49
CA ARG A 81 -7.29 7.31 4.15
C ARG A 81 -7.36 5.89 4.73
N THR A 82 -8.40 5.58 5.49
CA THR A 82 -8.58 4.26 6.13
C THR A 82 -8.70 3.16 5.09
N TYR A 83 -9.50 3.36 4.05
CA TYR A 83 -9.59 2.44 2.91
C TYR A 83 -8.21 2.20 2.28
N SER A 84 -7.49 3.29 1.98
CA SER A 84 -6.16 3.22 1.38
C SER A 84 -5.17 2.45 2.27
N GLU A 85 -5.17 2.69 3.58
CA GLU A 85 -4.28 1.99 4.52
C GLU A 85 -4.60 0.49 4.55
N GLN A 86 -5.88 0.13 4.64
CA GLN A 86 -6.31 -1.27 4.67
C GLN A 86 -5.88 -2.03 3.42
N VAL A 87 -6.20 -1.49 2.24
CA VAL A 87 -5.88 -2.11 0.95
C VAL A 87 -4.37 -2.25 0.77
N MET A 88 -3.61 -1.18 1.00
CA MET A 88 -2.17 -1.18 0.77
C MET A 88 -1.45 -2.12 1.72
N LEU A 89 -1.80 -2.13 3.02
CA LEU A 89 -1.20 -3.04 3.99
C LEU A 89 -1.47 -4.51 3.64
N ALA A 90 -2.67 -4.82 3.14
CA ALA A 90 -3.03 -6.16 2.73
C ALA A 90 -2.28 -6.58 1.46
N LYS A 91 -2.22 -5.72 0.43
CA LYS A 91 -1.43 -5.96 -0.79
C LYS A 91 0.06 -6.15 -0.51
N GLU A 92 0.66 -5.25 0.28
CA GLU A 92 2.08 -5.36 0.68
C GLU A 92 2.37 -6.66 1.46
N ARG A 93 1.42 -7.14 2.26
CA ARG A 93 1.59 -8.41 2.97
C ARG A 93 1.66 -9.58 1.99
N VAL A 94 0.79 -9.59 0.97
CA VAL A 94 0.80 -10.60 -0.08
C VAL A 94 2.09 -10.53 -0.90
N GLU A 95 2.56 -9.33 -1.27
CA GLU A 95 3.86 -9.14 -1.92
C GLU A 95 5.01 -9.66 -1.06
N ARG A 96 5.13 -9.22 0.20
CA ARG A 96 6.20 -9.66 1.11
C ARG A 96 6.24 -11.18 1.28
N ASN A 97 5.08 -11.83 1.37
CA ASN A 97 5.02 -13.29 1.47
C ASN A 97 5.56 -13.97 0.20
N ARG A 98 5.27 -13.43 -0.98
CA ARG A 98 5.78 -13.94 -2.26
C ARG A 98 7.28 -13.68 -2.41
N GLU A 99 7.77 -12.52 -2.01
CA GLU A 99 9.21 -12.23 -2.01
C GLU A 99 9.99 -13.19 -1.12
N ARG A 100 9.47 -13.48 0.09
CA ARG A 100 10.05 -14.47 1.01
C ARG A 100 10.11 -15.87 0.40
N ALA A 101 9.08 -16.26 -0.35
CA ALA A 101 9.04 -17.54 -1.03
C ALA A 101 10.03 -17.61 -2.21
N ARG A 102 10.24 -16.50 -2.93
CA ARG A 102 11.20 -16.40 -4.03
C ARG A 102 12.65 -16.36 -3.56
N ASP A 103 12.93 -15.65 -2.46
CA ASP A 103 14.28 -15.51 -1.90
C ASP A 103 14.26 -15.50 -0.35
N PRO A 104 14.32 -16.70 0.27
CA PRO A 104 14.37 -16.82 1.73
C PRO A 104 15.62 -16.17 2.36
N SER A 105 16.70 -16.02 1.59
CA SER A 105 18.00 -15.58 2.07
C SER A 105 18.08 -14.05 2.28
N ARG A 106 17.46 -13.25 1.40
CA ARG A 106 17.34 -11.77 1.56
C ARG A 106 16.59 -11.37 2.82
N THR A 107 15.57 -12.14 3.20
CA THR A 107 14.73 -11.86 4.38
C THR A 107 15.52 -11.98 5.69
N SER A 108 16.39 -12.99 5.77
CA SER A 108 17.26 -13.20 6.93
C SER A 108 18.29 -12.08 7.09
N GLN A 109 18.78 -11.51 5.98
CA GLN A 109 19.73 -10.40 6.00
C GLN A 109 19.07 -9.08 6.41
N GLN A 110 17.82 -8.83 5.99
CA GLN A 110 17.05 -7.65 6.39
C GLN A 110 16.66 -7.68 7.88
N GLN A 111 16.28 -8.85 8.42
CA GLN A 111 16.06 -9.01 9.86
C GLN A 111 17.33 -8.73 10.67
N ARG A 112 18.49 -9.28 10.27
CA ARG A 112 19.78 -9.00 10.94
C ARG A 112 20.12 -7.51 10.97
N ASN A 113 19.82 -6.77 9.91
CA ASN A 113 20.09 -5.33 9.84
C ASN A 113 19.16 -4.49 10.71
N ILE A 114 17.87 -4.86 10.82
CA ILE A 114 16.91 -4.20 11.72
C ILE A 114 17.31 -4.40 13.19
N THR A 115 17.72 -5.62 13.56
CA THR A 115 18.18 -5.92 14.92
C THR A 115 19.43 -5.12 15.28
N ARG A 116 20.36 -4.95 14.32
CA ARG A 116 21.55 -4.10 14.51
C ARG A 116 21.23 -2.62 14.71
N HIS A 117 20.25 -2.07 13.97
CA HIS A 117 19.86 -0.66 14.14
C HIS A 117 19.13 -0.37 15.45
N ARG A 118 18.38 -1.34 16.00
CA ARG A 118 17.69 -1.18 17.30
C ARG A 118 18.63 -1.32 18.51
N GLY A 119 19.82 -1.89 18.33
CA GLY A 119 20.80 -2.11 19.41
C GLY A 119 21.86 -1.02 19.57
N ALA A 120 21.86 0.02 18.72
CA ALA A 120 22.84 1.10 18.81
C ALA A 120 22.35 2.19 19.77
N THR A 121 22.86 2.19 21.00
CA THR A 121 22.76 3.35 21.91
C THR A 121 23.56 4.52 21.33
N PRO A 122 22.98 5.72 21.19
CA PRO A 122 23.74 6.90 20.78
C PRO A 122 24.83 7.22 21.82
N PRO A 123 26.00 7.73 21.40
CA PRO A 123 27.05 8.13 22.35
C PRO A 123 26.55 9.28 23.24
N PRO A 124 26.97 9.33 24.53
CA PRO A 124 26.56 10.39 25.43
C PRO A 124 27.03 11.76 24.92
N SER A 125 26.15 12.76 25.04
CA SER A 125 26.45 14.13 24.63
C SER A 125 27.57 14.73 25.49
N PRO A 126 28.52 15.48 24.90
CA PRO A 126 29.60 16.09 25.66
C PRO A 126 29.06 17.13 26.64
N LEU A 127 29.54 17.08 27.89
CA LEU A 127 29.19 18.04 28.94
C LEU A 127 29.67 19.44 28.54
N ARG A 128 28.76 20.41 28.63
CA ARG A 128 29.04 21.82 28.35
C ARG A 128 29.81 22.41 29.55
N PRO A 129 30.99 23.04 29.35
CA PRO A 129 31.72 23.69 30.42
C PRO A 129 31.03 25.00 30.90
N PRO A 130 31.35 25.47 32.11
CA PRO A 130 30.68 26.60 32.76
C PRO A 130 30.87 27.94 32.03
#